data_AF-A0A2T5XSA8-F1
#
_entry.id   AF-A0A2T5XSA8-F1
#
_cell.length_a   1.000
_cell.length_b   1.000
_cell.length_c   1.000
_cell.angle_alpha   90.00
_cell.angle_beta   90.00
_cell.angle_gamma   90.00
#
_symmetry.space_group_name_H-M   'P 1'
#
loop_
_entity.id
_entity.type
_entity.pdbx_description
1 polymer ?
#
loop_
_entity_poly.entity_id
_entity_poly.type
_entity_poly.pdbx_seq_one_letter_code
_entity_poly.pdbx_strand_id
1 'polypeptide(L)'
;MKYLILFLFLCFMQNLSAQAEGLKVTDATKADSLTVKKNWNVRYKYVEGFIFNKDYVIFQTRDSLFVQCPDMLTFSIKNYDYGMAIDKNGIYYQNNFFPIDTNAFKIIGSDLIIDKKEIVPIWRTLQKAYIANKEIAISSPATFENIYYDYLKDEYHLYYINNGKVTIVPDADLASIRKDLATENYISDKNGTFYQSQPLMYKGERVQQLTKKILKTSQYVLYYDKELVELPNYFHIPTLKALNESYLIDQNYVYYIDYYSYKTKGKDFRLPIATKNLSKVRVFNNFITDGTMVYRDNTPKPQYDAATFAELQDAYYYQYDKNGVYNWDKKLPFFYTEAPIYGKNLFKDKAGGILYKNQIYNSSTEEVFMNLTSKEVQLLKEGKVTVYDFVYLKGERILKQKYFDSELYKANNLIYVDKTPQKGVDATTFQKIWYNIYKDKNKGYYYDESNEYDPKLIPIKGYDITTLSFLTADLLADKNYIYYTKYRLIKNDKVEILAIYPGYRKGCSQDLKPNTNYYLLKNVDGYWLTELGGGAKIRFLGTELEDFEL
;
A
#
# COMPACT_ATOMS: atom_id res chain seq x y z
N MET A 1 60.97 18.97 -1.87
CA MET A 1 59.73 19.68 -2.30
C MET A 1 59.16 19.20 -3.64
N LYS A 2 59.95 18.89 -4.68
CA LYS A 2 59.41 18.41 -5.98
C LYS A 2 58.67 17.06 -5.93
N TYR A 3 59.05 16.14 -5.03
CA TYR A 3 58.37 14.84 -4.89
C TYR A 3 57.09 14.88 -4.04
N LEU A 4 56.93 15.88 -3.16
CA LEU A 4 55.73 16.05 -2.34
C LEU A 4 54.56 16.63 -3.15
N ILE A 5 54.86 17.50 -4.11
CA ILE A 5 53.87 18.10 -5.02
C ILE A 5 53.34 17.05 -6.01
N LEU A 6 54.18 16.10 -6.45
CA LEU A 6 53.75 15.01 -7.33
C LEU A 6 52.82 14.01 -6.59
N PHE A 7 53.08 13.74 -5.32
CA PHE A 7 52.24 12.88 -4.48
C PHE A 7 50.89 13.54 -4.14
N LEU A 8 50.87 14.85 -3.88
CA LEU A 8 49.64 15.62 -3.71
C LEU A 8 48.81 15.68 -5.01
N PHE A 9 49.44 15.77 -6.19
CA PHE A 9 48.73 15.70 -7.47
C PHE A 9 48.12 14.31 -7.76
N LEU A 10 48.79 13.23 -7.33
CA LEU A 10 48.26 11.86 -7.43
C LEU A 10 47.11 11.60 -6.45
N CYS A 11 47.12 12.18 -5.24
CA CYS A 11 46.00 12.11 -4.30
C CYS A 11 44.78 12.96 -4.73
N PHE A 12 44.98 14.06 -5.46
CA PHE A 12 43.88 14.86 -6.02
C PHE A 12 43.18 14.21 -7.22
N MET A 13 43.84 13.28 -7.92
CA MET A 13 43.22 12.48 -8.99
C MET A 13 42.39 11.31 -8.46
N GLN A 14 42.53 10.93 -7.19
CA GLN A 14 41.77 9.84 -6.57
C GLN A 14 40.40 10.26 -6.00
N ASN A 15 40.10 11.57 -5.97
CA ASN A 15 38.78 12.11 -5.62
C ASN A 15 38.01 12.68 -6.82
N LEU A 16 38.46 12.38 -8.04
CA LEU A 16 37.55 12.33 -9.18
C LEU A 16 36.69 11.08 -8.96
N SER A 17 35.50 11.26 -8.38
CA SER A 17 34.43 10.28 -8.50
C SER A 17 34.38 9.91 -9.99
N ALA A 18 34.87 8.73 -10.34
CA ALA A 18 34.86 8.24 -11.70
C ALA A 18 33.39 8.20 -12.11
N GLN A 19 32.97 9.22 -12.86
CA GLN A 19 31.62 9.27 -13.38
C GLN A 19 31.52 8.06 -14.29
N ALA A 20 30.62 7.13 -13.96
CA ALA A 20 30.46 5.89 -14.69
C ALA A 20 30.40 6.18 -16.19
N GLU A 21 31.12 5.40 -16.99
CA GLU A 21 31.21 5.58 -18.43
C GLU A 21 29.78 5.63 -19.01
N GLY A 22 29.50 6.67 -19.81
CA GLY A 22 28.14 6.90 -20.30
C GLY A 22 27.64 5.72 -21.15
N LEU A 23 26.40 5.30 -20.93
CA LEU A 23 25.74 4.30 -21.76
C LEU A 23 25.43 4.88 -23.15
N LYS A 24 25.35 4.01 -24.15
CA LYS A 24 24.91 4.35 -25.50
C LYS A 24 23.76 3.43 -25.91
N VAL A 25 22.80 3.98 -26.65
CA VAL A 25 21.78 3.21 -27.33
C VAL A 25 22.45 2.29 -28.35
N THR A 26 22.12 1.01 -28.28
CA THR A 26 22.62 -0.04 -29.18
C THR A 26 21.48 -0.86 -29.74
N ASP A 27 21.64 -1.43 -30.92
CA ASP A 27 20.67 -2.38 -31.46
C ASP A 27 20.50 -3.60 -30.56
N ALA A 28 19.28 -4.11 -30.48
CA ALA A 28 19.02 -5.41 -29.89
C ALA A 28 19.76 -6.51 -30.66
N THR A 29 20.19 -7.54 -29.93
CA THR A 29 20.93 -8.66 -30.53
C THR A 29 19.99 -9.46 -31.42
N LYS A 30 20.29 -9.52 -32.72
CA LYS A 30 19.55 -10.37 -33.67
C LYS A 30 19.72 -11.85 -33.29
N ALA A 31 18.61 -12.58 -33.25
CA ALA A 31 18.58 -14.00 -32.88
C ALA A 31 17.56 -14.76 -33.75
N ASP A 32 18.00 -15.26 -34.90
CA ASP A 32 17.11 -15.89 -35.89
C ASP A 32 16.42 -17.17 -35.38
N SER A 33 16.97 -17.80 -34.34
CA SER A 33 16.39 -18.97 -33.67
C SER A 33 15.55 -18.64 -32.43
N LEU A 34 15.25 -17.35 -32.19
CA LEU A 34 14.44 -16.95 -31.04
C LEU A 34 13.02 -17.52 -31.15
N THR A 35 12.63 -18.27 -30.13
CA THR A 35 11.27 -18.78 -29.93
C THR A 35 10.84 -18.54 -28.49
N VAL A 36 9.53 -18.54 -28.24
CA VAL A 36 9.01 -18.54 -26.86
C VAL A 36 9.32 -19.92 -26.32
N LYS A 37 9.97 -19.97 -25.15
CA LYS A 37 10.31 -21.23 -24.50
C LYS A 37 9.55 -21.31 -23.20
N LYS A 38 8.64 -22.29 -23.10
CA LYS A 38 7.99 -22.62 -21.84
C LYS A 38 9.03 -23.09 -20.83
N ASN A 39 9.27 -22.26 -19.82
CA ASN A 39 10.15 -22.61 -18.71
C ASN A 39 9.38 -23.41 -17.66
N TRP A 40 10.00 -24.40 -17.03
CA TRP A 40 9.36 -25.25 -16.02
C TRP A 40 8.83 -24.47 -14.82
N ASN A 41 9.45 -23.33 -14.49
CA ASN A 41 9.02 -22.41 -13.43
C ASN A 41 7.86 -21.49 -13.83
N VAL A 42 7.47 -21.51 -15.09
CA VAL A 42 6.41 -20.65 -15.63
C VAL A 42 5.16 -21.49 -15.82
N ARG A 43 4.19 -21.27 -14.92
CA ARG A 43 2.92 -21.98 -14.94
C ARG A 43 1.89 -21.40 -15.91
N TYR A 44 2.13 -20.20 -16.43
CA TYR A 44 1.16 -19.40 -17.18
C TYR A 44 1.62 -19.18 -18.61
N LYS A 45 0.67 -19.17 -19.55
CA LYS A 45 0.92 -18.88 -20.96
C LYS A 45 1.24 -17.40 -21.21
N TYR A 46 0.56 -16.48 -20.52
CA TYR A 46 0.72 -15.04 -20.73
C TYR A 46 1.08 -14.30 -19.44
N VAL A 47 1.64 -13.11 -19.59
CA VAL A 47 1.78 -12.15 -18.48
C VAL A 47 0.41 -11.47 -18.28
N GLU A 48 -0.17 -11.60 -17.09
CA GLU A 48 -1.50 -11.03 -16.81
C GLU A 48 -1.50 -9.50 -16.89
N GLY A 49 -2.55 -8.91 -17.45
CA GLY A 49 -2.75 -7.46 -17.49
C GLY A 49 -3.31 -6.92 -18.79
N PHE A 50 -3.39 -5.59 -18.87
CA PHE A 50 -3.87 -4.86 -20.03
C PHE A 50 -2.71 -4.38 -20.90
N ILE A 51 -2.81 -4.64 -22.21
CA ILE A 51 -1.91 -4.12 -23.24
C ILE A 51 -2.69 -3.08 -24.04
N PHE A 52 -2.13 -1.88 -24.13
CA PHE A 52 -2.74 -0.75 -24.81
C PHE A 52 -2.15 -0.61 -26.20
N ASN A 53 -3.00 -0.77 -27.20
CA ASN A 53 -2.71 -0.37 -28.57
C ASN A 53 -3.48 0.92 -28.89
N LYS A 54 -3.21 1.49 -30.06
CA LYS A 54 -3.81 2.78 -30.46
C LYS A 54 -5.34 2.74 -30.45
N ASP A 55 -5.91 1.69 -31.02
CA ASP A 55 -7.34 1.60 -31.33
C ASP A 55 -8.07 0.48 -30.58
N TYR A 56 -7.35 -0.32 -29.79
CA TYR A 56 -7.91 -1.44 -29.03
C TYR A 56 -7.03 -1.79 -27.82
N VAL A 57 -7.59 -2.60 -26.92
CA VAL A 57 -6.93 -3.08 -25.72
C VAL A 57 -6.95 -4.60 -25.73
N ILE A 58 -5.88 -5.21 -25.24
CA ILE A 58 -5.83 -6.64 -25.00
C ILE A 58 -5.80 -6.87 -23.50
N PHE A 59 -6.71 -7.67 -22.97
CA PHE A 59 -6.63 -8.19 -21.60
C PHE A 59 -6.11 -9.62 -21.61
N GLN A 60 -4.96 -9.85 -20.99
CA GLN A 60 -4.36 -11.17 -20.82
C GLN A 60 -4.66 -11.71 -19.42
N THR A 61 -5.18 -12.93 -19.34
CA THR A 61 -5.15 -13.75 -18.11
C THR A 61 -3.99 -14.73 -18.21
N ARG A 62 -3.81 -15.60 -17.22
CA ARG A 62 -2.77 -16.64 -17.22
C ARG A 62 -2.73 -17.46 -18.51
N ASP A 63 -3.89 -17.79 -19.06
CA ASP A 63 -4.00 -18.78 -20.15
C ASP A 63 -4.76 -18.25 -21.37
N SER A 64 -5.41 -17.10 -21.26
CA SER A 64 -6.26 -16.53 -22.30
C SER A 64 -5.91 -15.09 -22.60
N LEU A 65 -6.26 -14.65 -23.81
CA LEU A 65 -6.06 -13.31 -24.31
C LEU A 65 -7.37 -12.85 -24.93
N PHE A 66 -7.82 -11.67 -24.54
CA PHE A 66 -9.08 -11.10 -25.00
C PHE A 66 -8.84 -9.75 -25.66
N VAL A 67 -9.11 -9.66 -26.96
CA VAL A 67 -9.06 -8.39 -27.70
C VAL A 67 -10.38 -7.66 -27.49
N GLN A 68 -10.30 -6.44 -27.01
CA GLN A 68 -11.43 -5.56 -26.75
C GLN A 68 -11.24 -4.29 -27.56
N CYS A 69 -12.31 -3.84 -28.24
CA CYS A 69 -12.32 -2.57 -28.97
C CYS A 69 -13.20 -1.56 -28.23
N PRO A 70 -12.76 -1.04 -27.07
CA PRO A 70 -13.53 -0.05 -26.33
C PRO A 70 -13.49 1.31 -27.03
N ASP A 71 -14.33 2.23 -26.57
CA ASP A 71 -14.12 3.64 -26.82
C ASP A 71 -12.85 4.11 -26.08
N MET A 72 -11.73 4.14 -26.81
CA MET A 72 -10.40 4.46 -26.23
C MET A 72 -10.32 5.83 -25.55
N LEU A 73 -11.20 6.77 -25.92
CA LEU A 73 -11.25 8.10 -25.31
C LEU A 73 -11.86 8.08 -23.90
N THR A 74 -12.81 7.18 -23.66
CA THR A 74 -13.51 7.04 -22.37
C THR A 74 -13.12 5.78 -21.59
N PHE A 75 -12.29 4.92 -22.19
CA PHE A 75 -11.83 3.69 -21.56
C PHE A 75 -11.04 3.96 -20.27
N SER A 76 -11.42 3.27 -19.21
CA SER A 76 -10.81 3.41 -17.89
C SER A 76 -10.77 2.07 -17.20
N ILE A 77 -9.57 1.64 -16.82
CA ILE A 77 -9.40 0.47 -15.96
C ILE A 77 -9.90 0.82 -14.57
N LYS A 78 -10.75 -0.06 -14.01
CA LYS A 78 -11.30 0.06 -12.65
C LYS A 78 -10.62 -0.87 -11.67
N ASN A 79 -10.17 -2.03 -12.11
CA ASN A 79 -9.35 -2.93 -11.30
C ASN A 79 -8.51 -3.84 -12.20
N TYR A 80 -7.18 -3.80 -12.04
CA TYR A 80 -6.25 -4.61 -12.83
C TYR A 80 -6.33 -6.10 -12.50
N ASP A 81 -6.39 -6.45 -11.21
CA ASP A 81 -6.36 -7.83 -10.74
C ASP A 81 -7.61 -8.61 -11.19
N TYR A 82 -8.76 -7.95 -11.21
CA TYR A 82 -10.00 -8.55 -11.72
C TYR A 82 -10.15 -8.46 -13.24
N GLY A 83 -9.29 -7.72 -13.94
CA GLY A 83 -9.49 -7.43 -15.36
C GLY A 83 -10.78 -6.65 -15.62
N MET A 84 -11.10 -5.68 -14.76
CA MET A 84 -12.29 -4.83 -14.89
C MET A 84 -11.95 -3.46 -15.47
N ALA A 85 -12.67 -3.09 -16.52
CA ALA A 85 -12.59 -1.78 -17.15
C ALA A 85 -13.99 -1.32 -17.58
N ILE A 86 -14.12 -0.03 -17.89
CA ILE A 86 -15.37 0.56 -18.40
C ILE A 86 -15.05 1.50 -19.54
N ASP A 87 -16.04 1.77 -20.39
CA ASP A 87 -16.07 2.91 -21.30
C ASP A 87 -17.48 3.54 -21.28
N LYS A 88 -17.76 4.46 -22.21
CA LYS A 88 -19.11 5.05 -22.33
C LYS A 88 -20.20 4.06 -22.79
N ASN A 89 -19.81 2.90 -23.34
CA ASN A 89 -20.72 1.92 -23.94
C ASN A 89 -21.03 0.77 -22.97
N GLY A 90 -20.17 0.51 -21.98
CA GLY A 90 -20.41 -0.54 -21.00
C GLY A 90 -19.22 -0.90 -20.13
N ILE A 91 -19.33 -2.08 -19.52
CA ILE A 91 -18.37 -2.63 -18.56
C ILE A 91 -17.72 -3.87 -19.17
N TYR A 92 -16.40 -3.96 -19.03
CA TYR A 92 -15.59 -5.10 -19.43
C TYR A 92 -15.16 -5.85 -18.17
N TYR A 93 -15.42 -7.15 -18.12
CA TYR A 93 -14.89 -8.04 -17.09
C TYR A 93 -14.40 -9.33 -17.74
N GLN A 94 -13.09 -9.50 -17.79
CA GLN A 94 -12.42 -10.58 -18.52
C GLN A 94 -12.90 -10.63 -19.99
N ASN A 95 -13.49 -11.75 -20.44
CA ASN A 95 -14.03 -11.90 -21.79
C ASN A 95 -15.47 -11.37 -21.96
N ASN A 96 -16.08 -10.82 -20.91
CA ASN A 96 -17.48 -10.42 -20.94
C ASN A 96 -17.59 -8.90 -21.12
N PHE A 97 -18.43 -8.49 -22.06
CA PHE A 97 -18.87 -7.11 -22.20
C PHE A 97 -20.33 -6.99 -21.77
N PHE A 98 -20.59 -6.06 -20.85
CA PHE A 98 -21.92 -5.75 -20.33
C PHE A 98 -22.34 -4.39 -20.92
N PRO A 99 -23.26 -4.37 -21.90
CA PRO A 99 -23.76 -3.13 -22.52
C PRO A 99 -24.77 -2.44 -21.61
N ILE A 100 -24.32 -2.04 -20.43
CA ILE A 100 -25.13 -1.40 -19.39
C ILE A 100 -24.51 -0.06 -19.01
N ASP A 101 -25.37 0.84 -18.52
CA ASP A 101 -24.94 2.15 -18.08
C ASP A 101 -23.85 2.04 -17.00
N THR A 102 -22.74 2.76 -17.23
CA THR A 102 -21.59 2.79 -16.32
C THR A 102 -21.73 3.86 -15.24
N ASN A 103 -22.81 4.63 -15.27
CA ASN A 103 -23.13 5.61 -14.23
C ASN A 103 -23.23 4.93 -12.86
N ALA A 104 -22.50 5.52 -11.90
CA ALA A 104 -22.35 5.00 -10.55
C ALA A 104 -21.88 3.53 -10.47
N PHE A 105 -21.16 3.04 -11.50
CA PHE A 105 -20.43 1.79 -11.41
C PHE A 105 -19.51 1.79 -10.18
N LYS A 106 -19.62 0.75 -9.36
CA LYS A 106 -18.74 0.54 -8.20
C LYS A 106 -18.43 -0.93 -8.03
N ILE A 107 -17.15 -1.24 -7.81
CA ILE A 107 -16.72 -2.47 -7.14
C ILE A 107 -16.88 -2.20 -5.65
N ILE A 108 -17.74 -2.97 -5.00
CA ILE A 108 -18.11 -2.73 -3.60
C ILE A 108 -17.50 -3.76 -2.66
N GLY A 109 -17.03 -4.90 -3.18
CA GLY A 109 -16.38 -5.92 -2.36
C GLY A 109 -15.81 -7.04 -3.22
N SER A 110 -15.46 -8.13 -2.56
CA SER A 110 -14.96 -9.34 -3.19
C SER A 110 -15.47 -10.56 -2.45
N ASP A 111 -15.53 -11.69 -3.13
CA ASP A 111 -15.95 -12.96 -2.54
C ASP A 111 -14.98 -14.07 -2.94
N LEU A 112 -14.70 -15.00 -2.03
CA LEU A 112 -13.87 -16.16 -2.29
C LEU A 112 -14.77 -17.33 -2.72
N ILE A 113 -14.64 -17.74 -3.98
CA ILE A 113 -15.30 -18.93 -4.50
C ILE A 113 -14.41 -20.14 -4.18
N ILE A 114 -14.77 -20.86 -3.12
CA ILE A 114 -13.94 -21.92 -2.50
C ILE A 114 -13.62 -23.03 -3.50
N ASP A 115 -14.62 -23.49 -4.26
CA ASP A 115 -14.45 -24.59 -5.22
C ASP A 115 -13.48 -24.24 -6.36
N LYS A 116 -13.46 -22.96 -6.76
CA LYS A 116 -12.57 -22.44 -7.79
C LYS A 116 -11.23 -21.95 -7.22
N LYS A 117 -11.14 -21.78 -5.90
CA LYS A 117 -10.04 -21.12 -5.20
C LYS A 117 -9.72 -19.75 -5.82
N GLU A 118 -10.78 -19.01 -6.15
CA GLU A 118 -10.72 -17.76 -6.91
C GLU A 118 -11.44 -16.65 -6.12
N ILE A 119 -10.78 -15.50 -5.99
CA ILE A 119 -11.41 -14.29 -5.43
C ILE A 119 -12.00 -13.51 -6.60
N VAL A 120 -13.29 -13.21 -6.53
CA VAL A 120 -14.04 -12.52 -7.59
C VAL A 120 -14.64 -11.20 -7.10
N PRO A 121 -14.84 -10.20 -7.97
CA PRO A 121 -15.41 -8.93 -7.57
C PRO A 121 -16.92 -9.03 -7.30
N ILE A 122 -17.38 -8.28 -6.30
CA ILE A 122 -18.79 -7.90 -6.14
C ILE A 122 -18.92 -6.45 -6.60
N TRP A 123 -19.78 -6.21 -7.59
CA TRP A 123 -19.91 -4.90 -8.21
C TRP A 123 -21.36 -4.59 -8.56
N ARG A 124 -21.67 -3.30 -8.73
CA ARG A 124 -23.03 -2.84 -9.02
C ARG A 124 -23.05 -1.60 -9.90
N THR A 125 -24.19 -1.37 -10.54
CA THR A 125 -24.61 -0.12 -11.18
C THR A 125 -25.80 0.46 -10.41
N LEU A 126 -26.46 1.48 -10.94
CA LEU A 126 -27.72 1.97 -10.34
C LEU A 126 -28.84 0.93 -10.38
N GLN A 127 -28.85 0.01 -11.35
CA GLN A 127 -29.97 -0.91 -11.58
C GLN A 127 -29.67 -2.36 -11.27
N LYS A 128 -28.39 -2.78 -11.24
CA LYS A 128 -28.01 -4.19 -11.14
C LYS A 128 -26.81 -4.40 -10.24
N ALA A 129 -26.71 -5.59 -9.66
CA ALA A 129 -25.57 -6.02 -8.86
C ALA A 129 -25.11 -7.41 -9.33
N TYR A 130 -23.82 -7.69 -9.17
CA TYR A 130 -23.16 -8.88 -9.69
C TYR A 130 -22.11 -9.42 -8.72
N ILE A 131 -21.94 -10.75 -8.75
CA ILE A 131 -20.75 -11.45 -8.25
C ILE A 131 -20.06 -12.06 -9.47
N ALA A 132 -18.81 -11.68 -9.73
CA ALA A 132 -18.11 -12.00 -10.97
C ALA A 132 -18.93 -11.55 -12.21
N ASN A 133 -19.34 -12.48 -13.07
CA ASN A 133 -20.20 -12.25 -14.23
C ASN A 133 -21.67 -12.62 -13.99
N LYS A 134 -22.05 -13.01 -12.77
CA LYS A 134 -23.41 -13.46 -12.44
C LYS A 134 -24.19 -12.36 -11.74
N GLU A 135 -25.33 -11.99 -12.31
CA GLU A 135 -26.27 -11.04 -11.70
C GLU A 135 -26.85 -11.63 -10.40
N ILE A 136 -26.96 -10.80 -9.36
CA ILE A 136 -27.57 -11.15 -8.08
C ILE A 136 -28.80 -10.29 -7.81
N ALA A 137 -29.83 -10.90 -7.24
CA ALA A 137 -31.04 -10.19 -6.86
C ALA A 137 -30.81 -9.44 -5.54
N ILE A 138 -30.74 -8.12 -5.63
CA ILE A 138 -30.64 -7.18 -4.52
C ILE A 138 -31.80 -6.20 -4.62
N SER A 139 -32.41 -5.84 -3.50
CA SER A 139 -33.64 -5.03 -3.50
C SER A 139 -33.39 -3.61 -4.02
N SER A 140 -32.24 -3.01 -3.68
CA SER A 140 -31.84 -1.68 -4.16
C SER A 140 -30.35 -1.63 -4.57
N PRO A 141 -30.01 -2.00 -5.82
CA PRO A 141 -28.62 -1.99 -6.30
C PRO A 141 -27.93 -0.62 -6.20
N ALA A 142 -28.67 0.47 -6.37
CA ALA A 142 -28.14 1.84 -6.27
C ALA A 142 -27.57 2.18 -4.89
N THR A 143 -28.14 1.62 -3.83
CA THR A 143 -27.72 1.82 -2.42
C THR A 143 -26.87 0.66 -1.90
N PHE A 144 -26.68 -0.40 -2.70
CA PHE A 144 -25.92 -1.57 -2.30
C PHE A 144 -24.44 -1.24 -2.05
N GLU A 145 -24.00 -1.47 -0.81
CA GLU A 145 -22.67 -1.15 -0.30
C GLU A 145 -22.12 -2.24 0.61
N ASN A 146 -20.79 -2.34 0.69
CA ASN A 146 -20.13 -3.17 1.68
C ASN A 146 -20.07 -2.49 3.04
N ILE A 147 -20.36 -3.26 4.09
CA ILE A 147 -20.18 -2.82 5.47
C ILE A 147 -18.82 -3.29 5.97
N TYR A 148 -18.60 -4.61 5.92
CA TYR A 148 -17.39 -5.25 6.44
C TYR A 148 -17.30 -6.69 5.92
N TYR A 149 -16.21 -7.04 5.22
CA TYR A 149 -15.99 -8.39 4.67
C TYR A 149 -17.23 -8.91 3.91
N ASP A 150 -17.86 -9.97 4.41
CA ASP A 150 -18.97 -10.69 3.78
C ASP A 150 -20.32 -10.00 4.05
N TYR A 151 -20.36 -8.92 4.84
CA TYR A 151 -21.57 -8.16 5.14
C TYR A 151 -21.74 -6.96 4.21
N LEU A 152 -22.85 -6.95 3.48
CA LEU A 152 -23.27 -5.87 2.59
C LEU A 152 -24.68 -5.43 2.95
N LYS A 153 -25.08 -4.22 2.60
CA LYS A 153 -26.47 -3.78 2.77
C LYS A 153 -26.95 -2.94 1.61
N ASP A 154 -28.26 -2.87 1.48
CA ASP A 154 -28.93 -1.78 0.78
C ASP A 154 -29.80 -0.99 1.77
N GLU A 155 -30.72 -0.17 1.27
CA GLU A 155 -31.64 0.61 2.10
C GLU A 155 -32.73 -0.22 2.82
N TYR A 156 -32.94 -1.48 2.42
CA TYR A 156 -34.00 -2.35 2.93
C TYR A 156 -33.49 -3.56 3.70
N HIS A 157 -32.34 -4.12 3.33
CA HIS A 157 -31.82 -5.36 3.90
C HIS A 157 -30.32 -5.32 4.20
N LEU A 158 -29.96 -6.12 5.20
CA LEU A 158 -28.60 -6.57 5.44
C LEU A 158 -28.42 -7.93 4.77
N TYR A 159 -27.29 -8.11 4.09
CA TYR A 159 -26.92 -9.32 3.37
C TYR A 159 -25.61 -9.88 3.93
N TYR A 160 -25.53 -11.20 4.01
CA TYR A 160 -24.30 -11.95 4.19
C TYR A 160 -24.01 -12.71 2.88
N ILE A 161 -22.87 -12.42 2.26
CA ILE A 161 -22.43 -13.02 1.00
C ILE A 161 -21.16 -13.81 1.24
N ASN A 162 -21.22 -15.11 0.97
CA ASN A 162 -20.07 -16.00 1.10
C ASN A 162 -20.15 -17.13 0.07
N ASN A 163 -19.05 -17.40 -0.64
CA ASN A 163 -18.93 -18.48 -1.61
C ASN A 163 -20.02 -18.43 -2.70
N GLY A 164 -20.28 -17.24 -3.23
CA GLY A 164 -21.23 -16.92 -4.28
C GLY A 164 -22.70 -16.91 -3.82
N LYS A 165 -22.97 -17.16 -2.53
CA LYS A 165 -24.33 -17.25 -1.99
C LYS A 165 -24.70 -15.96 -1.27
N VAL A 166 -25.80 -15.35 -1.68
CA VAL A 166 -26.41 -14.17 -1.04
C VAL A 166 -27.48 -14.63 -0.06
N THR A 167 -27.39 -14.21 1.21
CA THR A 167 -28.40 -14.51 2.24
C THR A 167 -28.83 -13.23 2.94
N ILE A 168 -30.14 -13.00 3.07
CA ILE A 168 -30.68 -11.88 3.86
C ILE A 168 -30.53 -12.21 5.35
N VAL A 169 -30.04 -11.26 6.13
CA VAL A 169 -30.00 -11.34 7.60
C VAL A 169 -31.37 -10.89 8.13
N PRO A 170 -32.16 -11.77 8.75
CA PRO A 170 -33.51 -11.44 9.19
C PRO A 170 -33.47 -10.49 10.40
N ASP A 171 -34.50 -9.64 10.51
CA ASP A 171 -34.74 -8.74 11.66
C ASP A 171 -33.63 -7.71 11.97
N ALA A 172 -32.70 -7.50 11.04
CA ALA A 172 -31.63 -6.54 11.21
C ALA A 172 -32.15 -5.09 11.16
N ASP A 173 -31.85 -4.31 12.19
CA ASP A 173 -32.14 -2.88 12.24
C ASP A 173 -31.00 -2.08 11.60
N LEU A 174 -31.17 -1.73 10.32
CA LEU A 174 -30.13 -1.10 9.51
C LEU A 174 -29.62 0.25 10.06
N ALA A 175 -30.48 0.98 10.77
CA ALA A 175 -30.15 2.29 11.33
C ALA A 175 -29.21 2.19 12.53
N SER A 176 -29.25 1.08 13.27
CA SER A 176 -28.44 0.86 14.48
C SER A 176 -27.28 -0.12 14.29
N ILE A 177 -26.97 -0.49 13.04
CA ILE A 177 -25.82 -1.37 12.75
C ILE A 177 -24.52 -0.78 13.30
N ARG A 178 -23.84 -1.57 14.12
CA ARG A 178 -22.56 -1.26 14.78
C ARG A 178 -21.39 -1.61 13.86
N LYS A 179 -21.18 -0.77 12.84
CA LYS A 179 -20.07 -0.93 11.87
C LYS A 179 -18.69 -0.93 12.55
N ASP A 180 -18.55 -0.22 13.67
CA ASP A 180 -17.33 -0.13 14.48
C ASP A 180 -16.89 -1.47 15.09
N LEU A 181 -17.85 -2.36 15.35
CA LEU A 181 -17.63 -3.65 16.01
C LEU A 181 -17.76 -4.86 15.06
N ALA A 182 -18.04 -4.62 13.77
CA ALA A 182 -18.18 -5.69 12.80
C ALA A 182 -16.88 -6.52 12.68
N THR A 183 -17.05 -7.83 12.50
CA THR A 183 -15.97 -8.80 12.27
C THR A 183 -16.30 -9.63 11.03
N GLU A 184 -15.36 -10.48 10.60
CA GLU A 184 -15.60 -11.42 9.49
C GLU A 184 -16.79 -12.36 9.75
N ASN A 185 -17.05 -12.68 11.03
CA ASN A 185 -18.05 -13.69 11.40
C ASN A 185 -19.33 -13.09 11.98
N TYR A 186 -19.32 -11.88 12.53
CA TYR A 186 -20.52 -11.28 13.11
C TYR A 186 -20.60 -9.76 13.00
N ILE A 187 -21.84 -9.30 13.01
CA ILE A 187 -22.23 -7.89 13.02
C ILE A 187 -23.38 -7.71 14.02
N SER A 188 -23.52 -6.53 14.61
CA SER A 188 -24.55 -6.26 15.62
C SER A 188 -25.38 -5.04 15.29
N ASP A 189 -26.61 -5.02 15.80
CA ASP A 189 -27.51 -3.87 15.85
C ASP A 189 -27.99 -3.63 17.29
N LYS A 190 -29.02 -2.81 17.48
CA LYS A 190 -29.64 -2.58 18.81
C LYS A 190 -30.35 -3.81 19.39
N ASN A 191 -30.76 -4.77 18.56
CA ASN A 191 -31.52 -5.96 18.94
C ASN A 191 -30.61 -7.12 19.32
N GLY A 192 -29.37 -7.14 18.81
CA GLY A 192 -28.33 -8.09 19.22
C GLY A 192 -27.28 -8.32 18.14
N THR A 193 -26.53 -9.40 18.31
CA THR A 193 -25.48 -9.83 17.40
C THR A 193 -26.01 -10.91 16.44
N PHE A 194 -25.58 -10.85 15.18
CA PHE A 194 -25.78 -11.88 14.17
C PHE A 194 -24.46 -12.55 13.87
N TYR A 195 -24.42 -13.89 13.91
CA TYR A 195 -23.31 -14.68 13.41
C TYR A 195 -23.66 -15.14 12.00
N GLN A 196 -22.87 -14.66 11.03
CA GLN A 196 -23.15 -14.77 9.61
C GLN A 196 -24.56 -14.24 9.31
N SER A 197 -25.44 -15.10 8.79
CA SER A 197 -26.80 -14.71 8.45
C SER A 197 -27.83 -14.90 9.58
N GLN A 198 -27.42 -15.35 10.77
CA GLN A 198 -28.35 -15.78 11.82
C GLN A 198 -28.16 -15.03 13.13
N PRO A 199 -29.25 -14.76 13.88
CA PRO A 199 -29.19 -14.41 15.30
C PRO A 199 -28.18 -15.24 16.11
N LEU A 200 -27.22 -14.57 16.77
CA LEU A 200 -26.33 -15.23 17.70
C LEU A 200 -27.03 -15.44 19.04
N MET A 201 -27.22 -16.70 19.40
CA MET A 201 -27.84 -17.13 20.65
C MET A 201 -26.82 -17.81 21.55
N TYR A 202 -26.90 -17.55 22.85
CA TYR A 202 -26.11 -18.25 23.86
C TYR A 202 -27.01 -18.69 25.01
N LYS A 203 -27.10 -20.01 25.24
CA LYS A 203 -27.97 -20.62 26.26
C LYS A 203 -29.42 -20.10 26.24
N GLY A 204 -29.96 -19.87 25.04
CA GLY A 204 -31.33 -19.38 24.83
C GLY A 204 -31.51 -17.86 24.87
N GLU A 205 -30.45 -17.09 25.16
CA GLU A 205 -30.50 -15.63 25.17
C GLU A 205 -29.85 -15.02 23.93
N ARG A 206 -30.39 -13.89 23.47
CA ARG A 206 -29.74 -13.06 22.44
C ARG A 206 -28.43 -12.49 22.99
N VAL A 207 -27.37 -12.63 22.21
CA VAL A 207 -26.05 -12.10 22.55
C VAL A 207 -25.95 -10.63 22.17
N GLN A 208 -25.35 -9.83 23.05
CA GLN A 208 -25.00 -8.43 22.82
C GLN A 208 -23.49 -8.27 22.76
N GLN A 209 -23.01 -7.55 21.76
CA GLN A 209 -21.59 -7.25 21.60
C GLN A 209 -21.18 -6.04 22.45
N LEU A 210 -20.11 -6.19 23.25
CA LEU A 210 -19.47 -5.08 23.97
C LEU A 210 -18.26 -4.55 23.21
N THR A 211 -17.43 -5.45 22.70
CA THR A 211 -16.23 -5.18 21.90
C THR A 211 -16.17 -6.15 20.72
N LYS A 212 -15.15 -6.06 19.86
CA LYS A 212 -14.98 -7.05 18.78
C LYS A 212 -14.77 -8.47 19.29
N LYS A 213 -14.32 -8.68 20.52
CA LYS A 213 -14.04 -10.02 21.09
C LYS A 213 -14.86 -10.35 22.34
N ILE A 214 -15.47 -9.35 22.98
CA ILE A 214 -16.19 -9.52 24.24
C ILE A 214 -17.67 -9.29 23.98
N LEU A 215 -18.47 -10.27 24.38
CA LEU A 215 -19.92 -10.28 24.24
C LEU A 215 -20.55 -10.55 25.60
N LYS A 216 -21.86 -10.35 25.72
CA LYS A 216 -22.60 -10.66 26.94
C LYS A 216 -24.03 -11.10 26.64
N THR A 217 -24.59 -11.82 27.60
CA THR A 217 -26.03 -11.98 27.76
C THR A 217 -26.48 -11.26 29.04
N SER A 218 -27.67 -11.55 29.56
CA SER A 218 -28.07 -11.05 30.89
C SER A 218 -27.33 -11.75 32.04
N GLN A 219 -26.82 -12.97 31.80
CA GLN A 219 -26.21 -13.84 32.82
C GLN A 219 -24.73 -14.16 32.59
N TYR A 220 -24.23 -14.02 31.36
CA TYR A 220 -22.88 -14.45 30.99
C TYR A 220 -22.07 -13.33 30.32
N VAL A 221 -20.78 -13.28 30.60
CA VAL A 221 -19.80 -12.53 29.79
C VAL A 221 -19.00 -13.55 28.99
N LEU A 222 -18.86 -13.29 27.69
CA LEU A 222 -18.32 -14.22 26.72
C LEU A 222 -17.12 -13.60 26.02
N TYR A 223 -16.11 -14.42 25.75
CA TYR A 223 -15.02 -14.10 24.85
C TYR A 223 -15.15 -14.95 23.59
N TYR A 224 -15.07 -14.33 22.41
CA TYR A 224 -15.08 -15.05 21.13
C TYR A 224 -13.65 -15.27 20.63
N ASP A 225 -13.23 -16.54 20.58
CA ASP A 225 -12.01 -16.94 19.89
C ASP A 225 -12.34 -17.69 18.59
N LYS A 226 -12.13 -19.02 18.57
CA LYS A 226 -12.73 -19.92 17.58
C LYS A 226 -14.18 -20.30 17.93
N GLU A 227 -14.50 -20.21 19.21
CA GLU A 227 -15.80 -20.48 19.81
C GLU A 227 -16.06 -19.50 20.95
N LEU A 228 -17.32 -19.47 21.42
CA LEU A 228 -17.70 -18.65 22.58
C LEU A 228 -17.24 -19.32 23.87
N VAL A 229 -16.45 -18.58 24.65
CA VAL A 229 -15.93 -19.05 25.94
C VAL A 229 -16.47 -18.17 27.06
N GLU A 230 -17.02 -18.80 28.10
CA GLU A 230 -17.48 -18.10 29.29
C GLU A 230 -16.30 -17.53 30.09
N LEU A 231 -16.39 -16.25 30.41
CA LEU A 231 -15.46 -15.58 31.30
C LEU A 231 -15.91 -15.76 32.77
N PRO A 232 -15.02 -15.53 33.75
CA PRO A 232 -15.34 -15.67 35.17
C PRO A 232 -16.60 -14.91 35.61
N ASN A 233 -17.34 -15.42 36.58
CA ASN A 233 -18.66 -14.92 36.96
C ASN A 233 -18.67 -13.68 37.90
N TYR A 234 -17.52 -13.01 38.08
CA TYR A 234 -17.41 -11.86 39.01
C TYR A 234 -17.75 -10.52 38.37
N PHE A 235 -18.13 -10.47 37.09
CA PHE A 235 -18.54 -9.22 36.43
C PHE A 235 -19.94 -8.82 36.90
N HIS A 236 -20.12 -7.54 37.19
CA HIS A 236 -21.45 -6.96 37.37
C HIS A 236 -22.06 -6.57 36.02
N ILE A 237 -22.63 -7.58 35.35
CA ILE A 237 -23.18 -7.52 33.99
C ILE A 237 -24.14 -6.33 33.74
N PRO A 238 -25.08 -5.98 34.65
CA PRO A 238 -26.01 -4.89 34.39
C PRO A 238 -25.36 -3.52 34.15
N THR A 239 -24.17 -3.28 34.73
CA THR A 239 -23.42 -2.02 34.57
C THR A 239 -22.18 -2.18 33.69
N LEU A 240 -21.92 -3.39 33.19
CA LEU A 240 -20.71 -3.71 32.44
C LEU A 240 -20.76 -3.02 31.08
N LYS A 241 -19.73 -2.22 30.80
CA LYS A 241 -19.54 -1.56 29.50
C LYS A 241 -18.08 -1.61 29.08
N ALA A 242 -17.85 -1.58 27.78
CA ALA A 242 -16.53 -1.41 27.21
C ALA A 242 -16.06 0.04 27.36
N LEU A 243 -14.81 0.21 27.78
CA LEU A 243 -14.08 1.49 27.70
C LEU A 243 -13.31 1.58 26.37
N ASN A 244 -12.73 0.46 25.94
CA ASN A 244 -12.18 0.25 24.59
C ASN A 244 -12.20 -1.26 24.27
N GLU A 245 -11.45 -1.73 23.25
CA GLU A 245 -11.42 -3.15 22.86
C GLU A 245 -10.90 -4.11 23.95
N SER A 246 -10.09 -3.63 24.89
CA SER A 246 -9.45 -4.45 25.92
C SER A 246 -9.82 -4.10 27.36
N TYR A 247 -10.25 -2.87 27.63
CA TYR A 247 -10.67 -2.42 28.96
C TYR A 247 -12.19 -2.41 29.08
N LEU A 248 -12.69 -3.00 30.15
CA LEU A 248 -14.09 -2.94 30.57
C LEU A 248 -14.20 -2.25 31.93
N ILE A 249 -15.38 -1.73 32.23
CA ILE A 249 -15.69 -1.20 33.55
C ILE A 249 -17.10 -1.62 33.96
N ASP A 250 -17.26 -1.91 35.24
CA ASP A 250 -18.56 -2.01 35.89
C ASP A 250 -18.58 -1.15 37.16
N GLN A 251 -19.62 -1.28 37.99
CA GLN A 251 -19.74 -0.48 39.22
C GLN A 251 -18.65 -0.79 40.28
N ASN A 252 -17.97 -1.93 40.17
CA ASN A 252 -17.05 -2.43 41.18
C ASN A 252 -15.58 -2.33 40.76
N TYR A 253 -15.27 -2.66 39.49
CA TYR A 253 -13.90 -2.81 39.00
C TYR A 253 -13.70 -2.31 37.56
N VAL A 254 -12.44 -2.03 37.23
CA VAL A 254 -11.94 -2.01 35.85
C VAL A 254 -11.33 -3.37 35.54
N TYR A 255 -11.55 -3.86 34.33
CA TYR A 255 -10.99 -5.12 33.84
C TYR A 255 -10.11 -4.88 32.62
N TYR A 256 -9.05 -5.67 32.48
CA TYR A 256 -8.26 -5.78 31.26
C TYR A 256 -8.30 -7.19 30.72
N ILE A 257 -8.79 -7.31 29.48
CA ILE A 257 -8.81 -8.55 28.70
C ILE A 257 -8.07 -8.24 27.39
N ASP A 258 -6.96 -8.93 27.16
CA ASP A 258 -6.17 -8.74 25.95
C ASP A 258 -6.99 -9.14 24.72
N TYR A 259 -7.14 -8.19 23.81
CA TYR A 259 -7.89 -8.35 22.57
C TYR A 259 -7.25 -9.37 21.61
N TYR A 260 -5.92 -9.48 21.61
CA TYR A 260 -5.16 -10.33 20.69
C TYR A 260 -4.94 -11.74 21.25
N SER A 261 -4.94 -11.91 22.57
CA SER A 261 -4.69 -13.22 23.19
C SER A 261 -5.37 -13.35 24.55
N TYR A 262 -6.44 -14.14 24.61
CA TYR A 262 -7.04 -14.54 25.88
C TYR A 262 -6.49 -15.89 26.34
N LYS A 263 -6.22 -15.99 27.64
CA LYS A 263 -6.01 -17.27 28.35
C LYS A 263 -6.80 -17.20 29.65
N THR A 264 -7.78 -18.10 29.81
CA THR A 264 -8.72 -18.10 30.94
C THR A 264 -8.17 -18.67 32.23
N LYS A 265 -7.16 -19.55 32.19
CA LYS A 265 -6.77 -20.33 33.37
C LYS A 265 -5.98 -19.47 34.38
N GLY A 266 -6.63 -19.10 35.48
CA GLY A 266 -6.02 -18.46 36.64
C GLY A 266 -5.76 -16.95 36.51
N LYS A 267 -6.22 -16.30 35.44
CA LYS A 267 -6.03 -14.86 35.23
C LYS A 267 -7.17 -14.07 35.89
N ASP A 268 -6.82 -13.26 36.88
CA ASP A 268 -7.70 -12.21 37.37
C ASP A 268 -7.62 -11.01 36.41
N PHE A 269 -8.76 -10.62 35.84
CA PHE A 269 -8.81 -9.50 34.90
C PHE A 269 -8.89 -8.14 35.59
N ARG A 270 -9.18 -8.10 36.90
CA ARG A 270 -9.36 -6.86 37.64
C ARG A 270 -8.06 -6.08 37.75
N LEU A 271 -8.13 -4.79 37.48
CA LEU A 271 -7.04 -3.85 37.77
C LEU A 271 -7.05 -3.47 39.26
N PRO A 272 -5.87 -3.17 39.84
CA PRO A 272 -5.75 -2.71 41.23
C PRO A 272 -6.16 -1.23 41.39
N ILE A 273 -7.32 -0.85 40.84
CA ILE A 273 -7.91 0.49 40.96
C ILE A 273 -8.97 0.44 42.06
N ALA A 274 -8.84 1.33 43.05
CA ALA A 274 -9.82 1.42 44.12
C ALA A 274 -11.18 1.90 43.58
N THR A 275 -12.29 1.34 44.06
CA THR A 275 -13.66 1.67 43.61
C THR A 275 -13.96 3.18 43.68
N LYS A 276 -13.42 3.89 44.67
CA LYS A 276 -13.55 5.36 44.81
C LYS A 276 -12.90 6.17 43.67
N ASN A 277 -11.99 5.56 42.92
CA ASN A 277 -11.28 6.19 41.79
C ASN A 277 -11.90 5.84 40.44
N LEU A 278 -12.93 4.96 40.36
CA LEU A 278 -13.56 4.58 39.09
C LEU A 278 -14.11 5.79 38.31
N SER A 279 -14.59 6.82 39.01
CA SER A 279 -15.08 8.05 38.40
C SER A 279 -13.98 8.93 37.78
N LYS A 280 -12.71 8.67 38.09
CA LYS A 280 -11.53 9.37 37.56
C LYS A 280 -10.85 8.62 36.42
N VAL A 281 -11.37 7.45 36.07
CA VAL A 281 -10.76 6.59 35.05
C VAL A 281 -10.79 7.28 33.69
N ARG A 282 -9.61 7.42 33.09
CA ARG A 282 -9.42 7.84 31.70
C ARG A 282 -8.76 6.70 30.95
N VAL A 283 -9.41 6.25 29.87
CA VAL A 283 -8.92 5.19 28.99
C VAL A 283 -8.26 5.80 27.75
N PHE A 284 -7.20 5.16 27.29
CA PHE A 284 -6.50 5.44 26.04
C PHE A 284 -6.42 4.14 25.21
N ASN A 285 -5.63 4.07 24.14
CA ASN A 285 -5.57 2.86 23.32
C ASN A 285 -4.96 1.68 24.10
N ASN A 286 -3.79 1.88 24.70
CA ASN A 286 -3.07 0.84 25.44
C ASN A 286 -3.05 1.08 26.95
N PHE A 287 -3.29 2.31 27.36
CA PHE A 287 -3.15 2.74 28.73
C PHE A 287 -4.50 3.09 29.36
N ILE A 288 -4.54 3.01 30.68
CA ILE A 288 -5.63 3.53 31.49
C ILE A 288 -5.04 4.22 32.72
N THR A 289 -5.66 5.30 33.18
CA THR A 289 -5.24 5.97 34.41
C THR A 289 -6.43 6.23 35.31
N ASP A 290 -6.22 6.16 36.62
CA ASP A 290 -7.17 6.56 37.65
C ASP A 290 -6.89 7.97 38.20
N GLY A 291 -5.99 8.72 37.53
CA GLY A 291 -5.50 10.03 37.93
C GLY A 291 -4.35 10.00 38.94
N THR A 292 -4.00 8.83 39.48
CA THR A 292 -2.89 8.64 40.43
C THR A 292 -1.80 7.73 39.90
N MET A 293 -2.19 6.72 39.11
CA MET A 293 -1.28 5.79 38.46
C MET A 293 -1.72 5.60 37.00
N VAL A 294 -0.74 5.42 36.13
CA VAL A 294 -0.97 4.95 34.76
C VAL A 294 -0.74 3.45 34.74
N TYR A 295 -1.61 2.72 34.06
CA TYR A 295 -1.50 1.28 33.85
C TYR A 295 -1.38 1.03 32.35
N ARG A 296 -0.54 0.06 32.00
CA ARG A 296 -0.59 -0.64 30.72
C ARG A 296 -0.99 -2.06 31.01
N ASP A 297 -2.03 -2.54 30.35
CA ASP A 297 -2.63 -3.84 30.62
C ASP A 297 -3.11 -3.89 32.10
N ASN A 298 -2.51 -4.75 32.91
CA ASN A 298 -2.70 -4.78 34.37
C ASN A 298 -1.47 -4.31 35.15
N THR A 299 -0.47 -3.72 34.47
CA THR A 299 0.84 -3.37 35.05
C THR A 299 0.94 -1.87 35.31
N PRO A 300 1.27 -1.43 36.55
CA PRO A 300 1.47 -0.02 36.86
C PRO A 300 2.74 0.54 36.18
N LYS A 301 2.68 1.79 35.76
CA LYS A 301 3.73 2.53 35.05
C LYS A 301 4.08 3.83 35.80
N PRO A 302 4.89 3.72 36.87
CA PRO A 302 5.17 4.84 37.78
C PRO A 302 6.02 5.95 37.16
N GLN A 303 6.64 5.70 35.99
CA GLN A 303 7.43 6.73 35.31
C GLN A 303 6.59 7.87 34.73
N TYR A 304 5.29 7.64 34.51
CA TYR A 304 4.39 8.63 33.94
C TYR A 304 3.73 9.48 35.02
N ASP A 305 3.55 10.75 34.73
CA ASP A 305 2.68 11.61 35.51
C ASP A 305 1.21 11.36 35.15
N ALA A 306 0.49 10.61 35.99
CA ALA A 306 -0.90 10.21 35.77
C ALA A 306 -1.87 11.38 35.56
N ALA A 307 -1.62 12.53 36.20
CA ALA A 307 -2.49 13.70 36.08
C ALA A 307 -2.43 14.34 34.69
N THR A 308 -1.25 14.37 34.08
CA THR A 308 -1.01 15.01 32.78
C THR A 308 -0.81 14.01 31.63
N PHE A 309 -0.88 12.71 31.90
CA PHE A 309 -0.70 11.67 30.92
C PHE A 309 -1.72 11.76 29.77
N ALA A 310 -1.21 11.58 28.56
CA ALA A 310 -1.97 11.46 27.34
C ALA A 310 -1.21 10.63 26.28
N GLU A 311 -1.95 10.02 25.36
CA GLU A 311 -1.39 9.45 24.14
C GLU A 311 -1.39 10.49 23.02
N LEU A 312 -0.42 10.43 22.12
CA LEU A 312 -0.44 11.25 20.90
C LEU A 312 -1.48 10.67 19.93
N GLN A 313 -2.38 11.52 19.46
CA GLN A 313 -3.40 11.11 18.49
C GLN A 313 -2.73 10.58 17.21
N ASP A 314 -3.22 9.43 16.73
CA ASP A 314 -2.73 8.73 15.55
C ASP A 314 -1.22 8.36 15.61
N ALA A 315 -0.65 8.28 16.82
CA ALA A 315 0.73 7.87 17.07
C ALA A 315 0.75 6.83 18.19
N TYR A 316 0.33 5.60 17.84
CA TYR A 316 0.10 4.49 18.77
C TYR A 316 1.24 4.22 19.75
N TYR A 317 2.49 4.42 19.31
CA TYR A 317 3.68 4.16 20.11
C TYR A 317 4.07 5.30 21.05
N TYR A 318 3.47 6.49 20.91
CA TYR A 318 3.92 7.68 21.62
C TYR A 318 2.94 8.19 22.66
N GLN A 319 3.49 8.47 23.83
CA GLN A 319 2.78 9.02 24.98
C GLN A 319 3.50 10.28 25.44
N TYR A 320 2.81 11.15 26.16
CA TYR A 320 3.42 12.30 26.77
C TYR A 320 2.77 12.63 28.09
N ASP A 321 3.54 13.31 28.93
CA ASP A 321 3.10 13.94 30.15
C ASP A 321 3.87 15.24 30.35
N LYS A 322 3.68 15.92 31.47
CA LYS A 322 4.38 17.17 31.76
C LYS A 322 5.91 17.06 31.74
N ASN A 323 6.46 15.86 31.94
CA ASN A 323 7.90 15.62 32.07
C ASN A 323 8.55 15.31 30.72
N GLY A 324 7.80 14.88 29.70
CA GLY A 324 8.36 14.64 28.38
C GLY A 324 7.45 13.85 27.43
N VAL A 325 8.03 13.47 26.30
CA VAL A 325 7.42 12.59 25.31
C VAL A 325 8.15 11.25 25.36
N TYR A 326 7.41 10.16 25.20
CA TYR A 326 7.90 8.81 25.34
C TYR A 326 7.46 7.98 24.14
N ASN A 327 8.31 7.03 23.74
CA ASN A 327 7.94 5.91 22.90
C ASN A 327 7.90 4.68 23.80
N TRP A 328 6.70 4.24 24.17
CA TRP A 328 6.50 3.32 25.29
C TRP A 328 7.30 3.79 26.51
N ASP A 329 8.14 2.92 27.07
CA ASP A 329 8.93 3.23 28.26
C ASP A 329 10.16 4.13 27.97
N LYS A 330 10.50 4.42 26.70
CA LYS A 330 11.68 5.24 26.31
C LYS A 330 11.33 6.71 26.21
N LYS A 331 11.87 7.55 27.10
CA LYS A 331 11.78 9.00 26.98
C LYS A 331 12.59 9.52 25.78
N LEU A 332 11.96 10.33 24.92
CA LEU A 332 12.62 10.88 23.73
C LEU A 332 13.64 11.96 24.11
N PRO A 333 14.78 12.03 23.40
CA PRO A 333 15.92 12.87 23.77
C PRO A 333 15.77 14.33 23.31
N PHE A 334 14.60 14.93 23.51
CA PHE A 334 14.42 16.37 23.29
C PHE A 334 15.00 17.20 24.45
N PHE A 335 15.37 18.43 24.14
CA PHE A 335 15.61 19.45 25.14
C PHE A 335 14.28 20.07 25.59
N TYR A 336 13.67 19.49 26.62
CA TYR A 336 12.40 19.94 27.18
C TYR A 336 12.57 21.25 27.95
N THR A 337 11.94 22.32 27.47
CA THR A 337 11.94 23.65 28.11
C THR A 337 10.58 24.04 28.66
N GLU A 338 9.52 23.36 28.21
CA GLU A 338 8.13 23.53 28.60
C GLU A 338 7.43 22.17 28.61
N ALA A 339 6.37 22.02 29.39
CA ALA A 339 5.53 20.83 29.37
C ALA A 339 5.02 20.56 27.95
N PRO A 340 5.19 19.33 27.41
CA PRO A 340 4.62 18.94 26.12
C PRO A 340 3.09 18.99 26.16
N ILE A 341 2.49 19.66 25.17
CA ILE A 341 1.05 19.78 24.98
C ILE A 341 0.77 19.61 23.49
N TYR A 342 0.09 18.52 23.13
CA TYR A 342 -0.27 18.23 21.75
C TYR A 342 -1.14 19.36 21.17
N GLY A 343 -0.83 19.80 19.95
CA GLY A 343 -1.50 20.92 19.29
C GLY A 343 -0.96 22.30 19.66
N LYS A 344 -0.10 22.42 20.68
CA LYS A 344 0.53 23.69 21.08
C LYS A 344 2.03 23.71 20.76
N ASN A 345 2.80 22.89 21.46
CA ASN A 345 4.25 22.79 21.32
C ASN A 345 4.71 21.35 20.99
N LEU A 346 3.77 20.41 20.87
CA LEU A 346 3.99 19.03 20.46
C LEU A 346 3.07 18.67 19.28
N PHE A 347 3.63 18.07 18.25
CA PHE A 347 2.92 17.67 17.04
C PHE A 347 3.49 16.36 16.50
N LYS A 348 2.71 15.68 15.67
CA LYS A 348 3.18 14.58 14.84
C LYS A 348 3.20 15.07 13.40
N ASP A 349 4.27 14.81 12.66
CA ASP A 349 4.28 15.07 11.23
C ASP A 349 3.48 13.99 10.47
N LYS A 350 3.43 14.11 9.14
CA LYS A 350 2.69 13.17 8.29
C LYS A 350 3.31 11.76 8.24
N ALA A 351 4.62 11.62 8.49
CA ALA A 351 5.34 10.35 8.40
C ALA A 351 5.59 9.68 9.76
N GLY A 352 5.05 10.24 10.85
CA GLY A 352 5.19 9.71 12.21
C GLY A 352 6.36 10.27 13.01
N GLY A 353 7.10 11.24 12.48
CA GLY A 353 8.09 12.02 13.20
C GLY A 353 7.44 12.86 14.30
N ILE A 354 8.09 12.95 15.46
CA ILE A 354 7.58 13.69 16.62
C ILE A 354 8.24 15.06 16.66
N LEU A 355 7.45 16.12 16.56
CA LEU A 355 7.90 17.50 16.57
C LEU A 355 7.60 18.13 17.94
N TYR A 356 8.65 18.51 18.67
CA TYR A 356 8.55 19.29 19.90
C TYR A 356 9.23 20.65 19.71
N LYS A 357 8.45 21.73 19.78
CA LYS A 357 8.87 23.12 19.48
C LYS A 357 9.57 23.19 18.11
N ASN A 358 10.90 23.34 18.11
CA ASN A 358 11.77 23.44 16.94
C ASN A 358 12.73 22.24 16.82
N GLN A 359 12.33 21.07 17.35
CA GLN A 359 13.10 19.84 17.34
C GLN A 359 12.21 18.72 16.78
N ILE A 360 12.69 17.94 15.81
CA ILE A 360 11.93 16.79 15.30
C ILE A 360 12.75 15.50 15.45
N TYR A 361 12.11 14.48 16.01
CA TYR A 361 12.69 13.15 16.23
C TYR A 361 12.30 12.20 15.11
N ASN A 362 13.29 11.56 14.51
CA ASN A 362 13.14 10.48 13.55
C ASN A 362 13.19 9.13 14.27
N SER A 363 12.10 8.38 14.24
CA SER A 363 12.03 7.08 14.92
C SER A 363 12.88 5.99 14.28
N SER A 364 13.16 6.11 12.98
CA SER A 364 13.88 5.10 12.21
C SER A 364 15.40 5.23 12.36
N THR A 365 15.90 6.46 12.49
CA THR A 365 17.33 6.73 12.70
C THR A 365 17.68 7.05 14.15
N GLU A 366 16.68 7.24 15.01
CA GLU A 366 16.78 7.79 16.37
C GLU A 366 17.42 9.19 16.46
N GLU A 367 17.55 9.89 15.34
CA GLU A 367 18.13 11.22 15.28
C GLU A 367 17.12 12.30 15.70
N VAL A 368 17.64 13.38 16.30
CA VAL A 368 16.87 14.60 16.54
C VAL A 368 17.45 15.71 15.66
N PHE A 369 16.63 16.21 14.74
CA PHE A 369 16.97 17.44 14.02
C PHE A 369 16.65 18.62 14.91
N MET A 370 17.69 19.31 15.34
CA MET A 370 17.64 20.45 16.25
C MET A 370 17.52 21.76 15.49
N ASN A 371 17.00 22.80 16.15
CA ASN A 371 17.00 24.18 15.64
C ASN A 371 16.32 24.34 14.27
N LEU A 372 15.11 23.80 14.12
CA LEU A 372 14.30 24.03 12.94
C LEU A 372 13.88 25.50 12.88
N THR A 373 13.93 26.07 11.68
CA THR A 373 13.39 27.39 11.39
C THR A 373 11.87 27.37 11.52
N SER A 374 11.26 28.54 11.78
CA SER A 374 9.81 28.67 11.84
C SER A 374 9.12 28.18 10.55
N LYS A 375 9.79 28.35 9.39
CA LYS A 375 9.31 27.87 8.10
C LYS A 375 9.29 26.34 8.02
N GLU A 376 10.35 25.66 8.44
CA GLU A 376 10.41 24.18 8.46
C GLU A 376 9.38 23.60 9.42
N VAL A 377 9.24 24.19 10.62
CA VAL A 377 8.20 23.81 11.60
C VAL A 377 6.81 23.91 10.98
N GLN A 378 6.53 24.99 10.24
CA GLN A 378 5.24 25.17 9.59
C GLN A 378 5.02 24.17 8.46
N LEU A 379 6.02 23.90 7.63
CA LEU A 379 5.94 22.90 6.55
C LEU A 379 5.66 21.49 7.09
N LEU A 380 6.25 21.12 8.23
CA LEU A 380 6.01 19.84 8.92
C LEU A 380 4.57 19.74 9.42
N LYS A 381 4.07 20.80 10.07
CA LYS A 381 2.68 20.87 10.56
C LYS A 381 1.65 20.79 9.44
N GLU A 382 1.97 21.40 8.29
CA GLU A 382 1.13 21.35 7.08
C GLU A 382 1.25 20.02 6.31
N GLY A 383 2.14 19.12 6.73
CA GLY A 383 2.39 17.85 6.03
C GLY A 383 3.00 18.01 4.63
N LYS A 384 3.60 19.17 4.35
CA LYS A 384 4.31 19.46 3.09
C LYS A 384 5.71 18.90 3.07
N VAL A 385 6.30 18.71 4.26
CA VAL A 385 7.55 17.99 4.48
C VAL A 385 7.39 17.04 5.67
N THR A 386 8.30 16.10 5.79
CA THR A 386 8.35 15.09 6.85
C THR A 386 9.77 14.99 7.42
N VAL A 387 9.91 14.27 8.54
CA VAL A 387 11.19 14.03 9.20
C VAL A 387 12.20 13.35 8.28
N TYR A 388 11.73 12.53 7.33
CA TYR A 388 12.57 11.83 6.36
C TYR A 388 13.13 12.74 5.25
N ASP A 389 12.61 13.97 5.14
CA ASP A 389 13.11 14.98 4.21
C ASP A 389 14.36 15.69 4.74
N PHE A 390 14.66 15.54 6.03
CA PHE A 390 15.86 16.08 6.63
C PHE A 390 17.00 15.08 6.56
N VAL A 391 18.18 15.55 6.16
CA VAL A 391 19.40 14.76 6.14
C VAL A 391 20.58 15.63 6.56
N TYR A 392 21.56 15.05 7.26
CA TYR A 392 22.84 15.71 7.50
C TYR A 392 23.86 15.33 6.41
N LEU A 393 24.30 16.31 5.63
CA LEU A 393 25.41 16.17 4.70
C LEU A 393 26.61 16.96 5.24
N LYS A 394 27.71 16.26 5.58
CA LYS A 394 28.95 16.87 6.10
C LYS A 394 28.70 17.83 7.28
N GLY A 395 27.74 17.50 8.16
CA GLY A 395 27.37 18.30 9.33
C GLY A 395 26.34 19.40 9.06
N GLU A 396 25.94 19.62 7.81
CA GLU A 396 24.89 20.58 7.46
C GLU A 396 23.55 19.88 7.26
N ARG A 397 22.50 20.42 7.89
CA ARG A 397 21.12 19.94 7.68
C ARG A 397 20.61 20.44 6.33
N ILE A 398 20.15 19.51 5.50
CA ILE A 398 19.53 19.78 4.21
C ILE A 398 18.10 19.27 4.23
N LEU A 399 17.22 20.01 3.53
CA LEU A 399 15.84 19.63 3.29
C LEU A 399 15.68 19.17 1.84
N LYS A 400 15.28 17.91 1.64
CA LYS A 400 14.92 17.33 0.34
C LYS A 400 13.64 18.01 -0.18
N GLN A 401 13.66 18.46 -1.44
CA GLN A 401 12.58 19.28 -2.04
C GLN A 401 11.68 18.47 -2.98
N LYS A 402 12.22 17.43 -3.63
CA LYS A 402 11.48 16.54 -4.53
C LYS A 402 12.18 15.20 -4.59
N TYR A 403 11.42 14.11 -4.49
CA TYR A 403 11.92 12.76 -4.66
C TYR A 403 11.66 12.25 -6.07
N PHE A 404 12.62 11.50 -6.60
CA PHE A 404 12.48 10.73 -7.82
C PHE A 404 12.60 9.22 -7.53
N ASP A 405 13.45 8.90 -6.57
CA ASP A 405 13.65 7.58 -5.96
C ASP A 405 14.16 7.73 -4.50
N SER A 406 14.37 6.63 -3.76
CA SER A 406 14.80 6.69 -2.34
C SER A 406 16.07 7.55 -2.16
N GLU A 407 17.09 7.23 -2.96
CA GLU A 407 18.38 7.94 -2.95
C GLU A 407 18.51 8.98 -4.06
N LEU A 408 17.53 9.12 -4.96
CA LEU A 408 17.56 10.10 -6.05
C LEU A 408 16.58 11.25 -5.78
N TYR A 409 17.08 12.42 -5.43
CA TYR A 409 16.24 13.56 -5.03
C TYR A 409 16.81 14.90 -5.49
N LYS A 410 15.95 15.93 -5.47
CA LYS A 410 16.33 17.32 -5.68
C LYS A 410 16.41 18.04 -4.34
N ALA A 411 17.48 18.79 -4.11
CA ALA A 411 17.60 19.74 -3.02
C ALA A 411 18.46 20.92 -3.48
N ASN A 412 18.18 22.14 -3.01
CA ASN A 412 18.97 23.33 -3.34
C ASN A 412 19.28 23.50 -4.85
N ASN A 413 18.29 23.19 -5.69
CA ASN A 413 18.40 23.21 -7.16
C ASN A 413 19.50 22.29 -7.77
N LEU A 414 19.87 21.23 -7.06
CA LEU A 414 20.76 20.17 -7.53
C LEU A 414 20.05 18.82 -7.45
N ILE A 415 20.44 17.88 -8.31
CA ILE A 415 20.06 16.48 -8.20
C ILE A 415 21.12 15.77 -7.36
N TYR A 416 20.70 14.98 -6.39
CA TYR A 416 21.55 14.17 -5.54
C TYR A 416 21.27 12.70 -5.81
N VAL A 417 22.34 11.90 -5.72
CA VAL A 417 22.26 10.46 -5.54
C VAL A 417 22.91 10.17 -4.18
N ASP A 418 22.14 9.61 -3.26
CA ASP A 418 22.46 9.49 -1.83
C ASP A 418 22.94 10.85 -1.27
N LYS A 419 24.20 10.98 -0.87
CA LYS A 419 24.79 12.20 -0.31
C LYS A 419 25.57 13.02 -1.34
N THR A 420 25.56 12.60 -2.61
CA THR A 420 26.43 13.14 -3.66
C THR A 420 25.66 13.96 -4.70
N PRO A 421 25.96 15.27 -4.85
CA PRO A 421 25.35 16.09 -5.89
C PRO A 421 25.87 15.73 -7.29
N GLN A 422 24.95 15.59 -8.24
CA GLN A 422 25.21 15.18 -9.62
C GLN A 422 25.52 16.40 -10.51
N LYS A 423 26.74 16.44 -11.06
CA LYS A 423 27.21 17.53 -11.93
C LYS A 423 26.68 17.37 -13.35
N GLY A 424 26.28 18.49 -13.96
CA GLY A 424 25.86 18.54 -15.37
C GLY A 424 24.45 17.99 -15.65
N VAL A 425 23.65 17.77 -14.61
CA VAL A 425 22.22 17.43 -14.68
C VAL A 425 21.41 18.71 -14.52
N ASP A 426 20.47 18.96 -15.43
CA ASP A 426 19.58 20.12 -15.33
C ASP A 426 18.42 19.82 -14.36
N ALA A 427 18.58 20.21 -13.09
CA ALA A 427 17.62 19.93 -12.03
C ALA A 427 16.24 20.58 -12.23
N THR A 428 16.12 21.55 -13.15
CA THR A 428 14.85 22.22 -13.47
C THR A 428 13.98 21.34 -14.36
N THR A 429 14.57 20.67 -15.34
CA THR A 429 13.86 19.85 -16.33
C THR A 429 13.97 18.34 -16.07
N PHE A 430 14.67 17.93 -15.02
CA PHE A 430 14.83 16.53 -14.63
C PHE A 430 13.51 15.86 -14.23
N GLN A 431 13.20 14.73 -14.86
CA GLN A 431 11.96 13.97 -14.68
C GLN A 431 12.14 12.47 -14.94
N LYS A 432 11.27 11.67 -14.32
CA LYS A 432 11.16 10.21 -14.53
C LYS A 432 10.37 9.95 -15.82
N ILE A 433 10.85 9.05 -16.66
CA ILE A 433 10.11 8.56 -17.84
C ILE A 433 9.42 7.25 -17.49
N TRP A 434 10.21 6.25 -17.09
CA TRP A 434 9.72 4.92 -16.74
C TRP A 434 10.78 4.18 -15.91
N TYR A 435 10.37 3.56 -14.81
CA TYR A 435 11.26 2.77 -13.94
C TYR A 435 12.61 3.47 -13.70
N ASN A 436 13.72 2.86 -14.06
CA ASN A 436 15.08 3.40 -13.88
C ASN A 436 15.52 4.36 -15.00
N ILE A 437 14.60 4.90 -15.81
CA ILE A 437 14.91 5.82 -16.91
C ILE A 437 14.37 7.22 -16.61
N TYR A 438 15.28 8.18 -16.67
CA TYR A 438 15.04 9.59 -16.42
C TYR A 438 15.52 10.43 -17.61
N LYS A 439 15.04 11.68 -17.71
CA LYS A 439 15.63 12.66 -18.63
C LYS A 439 15.62 14.06 -18.04
N ASP A 440 16.53 14.88 -18.54
CA ASP A 440 16.39 16.33 -18.53
C ASP A 440 16.27 16.84 -19.97
N LYS A 441 16.29 18.16 -20.18
CA LYS A 441 16.19 18.74 -21.53
C LYS A 441 17.35 18.38 -22.47
N ASN A 442 18.48 17.90 -21.94
CA ASN A 442 19.71 17.66 -22.67
C ASN A 442 20.00 16.16 -22.88
N LYS A 443 19.67 15.30 -21.90
CA LYS A 443 20.14 13.90 -21.83
C LYS A 443 19.09 12.98 -21.21
N GLY A 444 19.19 11.70 -21.57
CA GLY A 444 18.55 10.60 -20.86
C GLY A 444 19.52 9.99 -19.86
N TYR A 445 19.00 9.36 -18.82
CA TYR A 445 19.78 8.75 -17.75
C TYR A 445 19.18 7.39 -17.37
N TYR A 446 20.06 6.42 -17.10
CA TYR A 446 19.75 5.19 -16.37
C TYR A 446 20.11 5.40 -14.91
N TYR A 447 19.18 5.17 -14.01
CA TYR A 447 19.43 5.11 -12.58
C TYR A 447 19.75 3.67 -12.19
N ASP A 448 21.02 3.39 -11.96
CA ASP A 448 21.49 2.08 -11.52
C ASP A 448 21.40 1.96 -10.01
N GLU A 449 20.42 1.21 -9.55
CA GLU A 449 20.20 0.85 -8.14
C GLU A 449 20.68 -0.58 -7.82
N SER A 450 21.39 -1.25 -8.75
CA SER A 450 21.81 -2.64 -8.55
C SER A 450 22.76 -2.84 -7.37
N ASN A 451 23.47 -1.78 -6.97
CA ASN A 451 24.22 -1.73 -5.72
C ASN A 451 23.59 -0.69 -4.80
N GLU A 452 22.87 -1.17 -3.77
CA GLU A 452 22.21 -0.33 -2.76
C GLU A 452 23.18 0.63 -2.05
N TYR A 453 24.47 0.27 -1.96
CA TYR A 453 25.50 1.07 -1.30
C TYR A 453 26.19 2.10 -2.23
N ASP A 454 25.99 2.00 -3.53
CA ASP A 454 26.62 2.89 -4.53
C ASP A 454 25.69 3.08 -5.75
N PRO A 455 24.48 3.64 -5.54
CA PRO A 455 23.57 3.92 -6.64
C PRO A 455 24.17 4.99 -7.57
N LYS A 456 23.87 4.91 -8.86
CA LYS A 456 24.47 5.78 -9.89
C LYS A 456 23.45 6.32 -10.86
N LEU A 457 23.63 7.58 -11.25
CA LEU A 457 22.90 8.17 -12.35
C LEU A 457 23.80 8.22 -13.60
N ILE A 458 23.56 7.32 -14.54
CA ILE A 458 24.42 7.08 -15.69
C ILE A 458 23.80 7.69 -16.96
N PRO A 459 24.45 8.63 -17.66
CA PRO A 459 23.88 9.23 -18.86
C PRO A 459 23.80 8.22 -20.03
N ILE A 460 22.70 8.25 -20.79
CA ILE A 460 22.46 7.43 -21.98
C ILE A 460 22.48 8.34 -23.23
N LYS A 461 23.36 8.05 -24.17
CA LYS A 461 23.44 8.75 -25.47
C LYS A 461 22.67 7.98 -26.55
N GLY A 462 21.98 8.70 -27.43
CA GLY A 462 21.41 8.14 -28.67
C GLY A 462 19.89 8.20 -28.80
N TYR A 463 19.17 8.55 -27.73
CA TYR A 463 17.75 8.88 -27.84
C TYR A 463 17.52 10.23 -28.50
N ASP A 464 16.38 10.38 -29.17
CA ASP A 464 15.78 11.71 -29.40
C ASP A 464 15.08 12.18 -28.10
N ILE A 465 15.80 12.93 -27.26
CA ILE A 465 15.34 13.35 -25.92
C ILE A 465 14.05 14.19 -25.96
N THR A 466 13.88 14.96 -27.02
CA THR A 466 12.70 15.81 -27.24
C THR A 466 11.43 14.99 -27.33
N THR A 467 11.49 13.86 -28.05
CA THR A 467 10.31 13.01 -28.31
C THR A 467 10.25 11.74 -27.46
N LEU A 468 11.33 11.40 -26.72
CA LEU A 468 11.38 10.21 -25.88
C LEU A 468 10.28 10.20 -24.80
N SER A 469 9.45 9.17 -24.79
CA SER A 469 8.40 8.93 -23.81
C SER A 469 8.26 7.44 -23.48
N PHE A 470 7.48 7.14 -22.43
CA PHE A 470 6.98 5.79 -22.18
C PHE A 470 5.95 5.41 -23.26
N LEU A 471 5.99 4.16 -23.74
CA LEU A 471 5.00 3.62 -24.67
C LEU A 471 3.98 2.76 -23.90
N THR A 472 4.39 1.56 -23.47
CA THR A 472 3.64 0.65 -22.58
C THR A 472 4.52 -0.55 -22.24
N ALA A 473 4.18 -1.33 -21.21
CA ALA A 473 4.79 -2.62 -20.89
C ALA A 473 6.33 -2.65 -20.97
N ASP A 474 6.99 -1.79 -20.20
CA ASP A 474 8.45 -1.58 -20.16
C ASP A 474 9.12 -1.00 -21.40
N LEU A 475 8.36 -0.67 -22.44
CA LEU A 475 8.89 -0.08 -23.68
C LEU A 475 8.87 1.44 -23.65
N LEU A 476 9.93 2.02 -24.18
CA LEU A 476 10.06 3.45 -24.47
C LEU A 476 9.92 3.66 -25.98
N ALA A 477 9.51 4.85 -26.38
CA ALA A 477 9.48 5.24 -27.77
C ALA A 477 10.03 6.66 -27.93
N ASP A 478 10.74 6.89 -29.03
CA ASP A 478 10.91 8.23 -29.57
C ASP A 478 10.30 8.28 -30.99
N LYS A 479 10.42 9.40 -31.69
CA LYS A 479 9.83 9.52 -33.04
C LYS A 479 10.34 8.49 -34.07
N ASN A 480 11.46 7.82 -33.80
CA ASN A 480 12.14 6.95 -34.76
C ASN A 480 12.00 5.47 -34.38
N TYR A 481 12.16 5.12 -33.11
CA TYR A 481 12.26 3.72 -32.68
C TYR A 481 11.59 3.43 -31.34
N ILE A 482 11.31 2.14 -31.14
CA ILE A 482 10.95 1.54 -29.86
C ILE A 482 12.21 1.03 -29.17
N TYR A 483 12.28 1.21 -27.86
CA TYR A 483 13.41 0.81 -27.04
C TYR A 483 12.96 -0.01 -25.83
N TYR A 484 13.83 -0.92 -25.40
CA TYR A 484 13.82 -1.46 -24.06
C TYR A 484 15.07 -0.98 -23.33
N THR A 485 14.92 -0.07 -22.36
CA THR A 485 16.06 0.65 -21.77
C THR A 485 16.98 1.20 -22.88
N LYS A 486 18.27 0.88 -22.90
CA LYS A 486 19.24 1.30 -23.93
C LYS A 486 19.18 0.51 -25.25
N TYR A 487 18.35 -0.52 -25.36
CA TYR A 487 18.31 -1.39 -26.54
C TYR A 487 17.25 -0.92 -27.54
N ARG A 488 17.67 -0.62 -28.77
CA ARG A 488 16.79 -0.29 -29.89
C ARG A 488 16.19 -1.56 -30.49
N LEU A 489 14.86 -1.60 -30.62
CA LEU A 489 14.10 -2.78 -31.05
C LEU A 489 13.66 -2.67 -32.51
N ILE A 490 12.59 -1.91 -32.78
CA ILE A 490 11.96 -1.76 -34.09
C ILE A 490 11.66 -0.29 -34.38
N LYS A 491 11.38 0.05 -35.64
CA LYS A 491 10.94 1.41 -36.00
C LYS A 491 9.60 1.73 -35.35
N ASN A 492 9.46 2.96 -34.87
CA ASN A 492 8.21 3.46 -34.30
C ASN A 492 7.26 3.94 -35.41
N ASP A 493 6.71 2.99 -36.18
CA ASP A 493 5.72 3.27 -37.23
C ASP A 493 4.60 2.23 -37.19
N LYS A 494 3.39 2.67 -36.82
CA LYS A 494 2.20 1.83 -36.57
C LYS A 494 2.49 0.62 -35.69
N VAL A 495 3.19 0.84 -34.56
CA VAL A 495 3.56 -0.22 -33.63
C VAL A 495 2.32 -0.74 -32.89
N GLU A 496 2.22 -2.06 -32.80
CA GLU A 496 1.25 -2.79 -31.99
C GLU A 496 1.97 -3.83 -31.12
N ILE A 497 1.49 -4.03 -29.89
CA ILE A 497 1.88 -5.13 -29.01
C ILE A 497 0.74 -6.13 -29.00
N LEU A 498 1.01 -7.34 -29.48
CA LEU A 498 -0.01 -8.35 -29.72
C LEU A 498 -0.12 -9.34 -28.56
N ALA A 499 0.99 -9.63 -27.89
CA ALA A 499 1.01 -10.48 -26.70
C ALA A 499 2.30 -10.29 -25.90
N ILE A 500 2.21 -10.59 -24.61
CA ILE A 500 3.38 -10.69 -23.72
C ILE A 500 3.39 -12.07 -23.09
N TYR A 501 4.44 -12.84 -23.36
CA TYR A 501 4.65 -14.17 -22.79
C TYR A 501 5.71 -14.12 -21.69
N PRO A 502 5.50 -14.82 -20.57
CA PRO A 502 6.53 -14.99 -19.55
C PRO A 502 7.68 -15.83 -20.12
N GLY A 503 8.88 -15.28 -20.05
CA GLY A 503 10.11 -16.00 -20.37
C GLY A 503 10.76 -16.58 -19.12
N TYR A 504 12.03 -16.30 -18.90
CA TYR A 504 12.73 -16.84 -17.75
C TYR A 504 12.16 -16.33 -16.42
N ARG A 505 12.04 -17.23 -15.43
CA ARG A 505 11.67 -16.90 -14.05
C ARG A 505 12.65 -17.57 -13.11
N LYS A 506 13.25 -16.78 -12.22
CA LYS A 506 14.17 -17.28 -11.19
C LYS A 506 13.46 -18.29 -10.29
N GLY A 507 14.04 -19.48 -10.16
CA GLY A 507 13.48 -20.57 -9.36
C GLY A 507 14.00 -20.58 -7.91
N CYS A 508 15.20 -20.07 -7.67
CA CYS A 508 15.83 -19.99 -6.36
C CYS A 508 16.60 -18.68 -6.21
N SER A 509 16.91 -18.27 -4.98
CA SER A 509 17.62 -17.02 -4.70
C SER A 509 19.06 -16.99 -5.23
N GLN A 510 19.68 -18.14 -5.51
CA GLN A 510 21.03 -18.22 -6.08
C GLN A 510 21.07 -18.04 -7.60
N ASP A 511 19.91 -18.02 -8.25
CA ASP A 511 19.81 -17.83 -9.68
C ASP A 511 20.00 -16.35 -10.06
N LEU A 512 21.15 -16.06 -10.64
CA LEU A 512 21.53 -14.71 -11.05
C LEU A 512 20.94 -14.32 -12.42
N LYS A 513 20.35 -15.26 -13.18
CA LYS A 513 19.81 -14.96 -14.50
C LYS A 513 18.56 -14.09 -14.36
N PRO A 514 18.49 -12.91 -15.02
CA PRO A 514 17.36 -12.02 -14.87
C PRO A 514 16.08 -12.63 -15.43
N ASN A 515 14.94 -12.25 -14.85
CA ASN A 515 13.64 -12.62 -15.39
C ASN A 515 13.49 -12.02 -16.80
N THR A 516 12.92 -12.76 -17.74
CA THR A 516 12.69 -12.26 -19.10
C THR A 516 11.24 -12.37 -19.53
N ASN A 517 10.79 -11.47 -20.40
CA ASN A 517 9.49 -11.54 -21.06
C ASN A 517 9.70 -11.54 -22.57
N TYR A 518 8.85 -12.26 -23.27
CA TYR A 518 8.77 -12.20 -24.72
C TYR A 518 7.63 -11.27 -25.12
N TYR A 519 7.91 -10.35 -26.05
CA TYR A 519 6.91 -9.45 -26.62
C TYR A 519 6.74 -9.81 -28.08
N LEU A 520 5.49 -10.06 -28.47
CA LEU A 520 5.09 -10.15 -29.87
C LEU A 520 4.68 -8.76 -30.33
N LEU A 521 5.50 -8.17 -31.19
CA LEU A 521 5.34 -6.82 -31.70
C LEU A 521 4.99 -6.88 -33.19
N LYS A 522 4.35 -5.82 -33.67
CA LYS A 522 4.09 -5.60 -35.09
C LYS A 522 4.34 -4.13 -35.41
N ASN A 523 4.89 -3.85 -36.58
CA ASN A 523 4.99 -2.50 -37.15
C ASN A 523 4.73 -2.58 -38.66
N VAL A 524 4.97 -1.49 -39.39
CA VAL A 524 4.85 -1.47 -40.86
C VAL A 524 5.77 -2.47 -41.60
N ASP A 525 6.90 -2.86 -40.99
CA ASP A 525 7.84 -3.80 -41.61
C ASP A 525 7.38 -5.27 -41.45
N GLY A 526 6.54 -5.57 -40.45
CA GLY A 526 6.00 -6.92 -40.19
C GLY A 526 5.94 -7.28 -38.70
N TYR A 527 6.03 -8.57 -38.41
CA TYR A 527 5.95 -9.14 -37.05
C TYR A 527 7.34 -9.39 -36.48
N TRP A 528 7.48 -9.15 -35.18
CA TRP A 528 8.74 -9.27 -34.46
C TRP A 528 8.52 -9.96 -33.12
N LEU A 529 9.47 -10.81 -32.75
CA LEU A 529 9.55 -11.36 -31.40
C LEU A 529 10.77 -10.78 -30.71
N THR A 530 10.61 -10.30 -29.47
CA THR A 530 11.74 -9.86 -28.66
C THR A 530 11.73 -10.48 -27.26
N GLU A 531 12.89 -10.89 -26.76
CA GLU A 531 13.10 -11.32 -25.37
C GLU A 531 13.79 -10.19 -24.60
N LEU A 532 13.16 -9.68 -23.54
CA LEU A 532 13.60 -8.54 -22.73
C LEU A 532 13.83 -8.95 -21.28
N GLY A 533 14.88 -8.43 -20.62
CA GLY A 533 15.12 -8.61 -19.17
C GLY A 533 16.59 -8.79 -18.77
N GLY A 534 17.42 -9.36 -19.65
CA GLY A 534 18.87 -9.53 -19.48
C GLY A 534 19.68 -8.91 -20.61
N GLY A 535 19.14 -7.84 -21.19
CA GLY A 535 19.42 -7.37 -22.53
C GLY A 535 18.16 -7.40 -23.38
N ALA A 536 18.33 -7.24 -24.70
CA ALA A 536 17.26 -7.42 -25.67
C ALA A 536 17.75 -8.30 -26.82
N LYS A 537 17.00 -9.38 -27.09
CA LYS A 537 17.15 -10.15 -28.33
C LYS A 537 15.95 -9.90 -29.21
N ILE A 538 16.13 -9.94 -30.53
CA ILE A 538 15.04 -9.71 -31.47
C ILE A 538 15.13 -10.64 -32.68
N ARG A 539 13.96 -11.06 -33.16
CA ARG A 539 13.78 -11.85 -34.39
C ARG A 539 12.67 -11.23 -35.23
N PHE A 540 12.92 -11.10 -36.52
CA PHE A 540 11.88 -10.81 -37.51
C PHE A 540 11.14 -12.11 -37.85
N LEU A 541 9.82 -12.11 -37.73
CA LEU A 541 8.98 -13.29 -37.99
C LEU A 541 8.42 -13.30 -39.42
N GLY A 542 8.45 -12.18 -40.13
CA GLY A 542 7.91 -12.05 -41.47
C GLY A 542 6.84 -10.95 -41.57
N THR A 543 6.34 -10.73 -42.78
CA THR A 543 5.25 -9.78 -43.04
C THR A 543 3.88 -10.35 -42.69
N GLU A 544 3.77 -11.67 -42.62
CA GLU A 544 2.61 -12.43 -42.14
C GLU A 544 3.02 -13.22 -40.90
N LEU A 545 2.07 -13.44 -39.99
CA LEU A 545 2.31 -14.24 -38.79
C LEU A 545 1.91 -15.68 -39.09
N GLU A 546 2.88 -16.49 -39.50
CA GLU A 546 2.71 -17.95 -39.59
C GLU A 546 2.57 -18.57 -38.19
N ASP A 547 2.10 -19.82 -38.11
CA ASP A 547 1.96 -20.56 -36.85
C ASP A 547 3.28 -20.56 -36.07
N PHE A 548 3.36 -19.69 -35.08
CA PHE A 548 4.51 -19.56 -34.20
C PHE A 548 4.31 -20.54 -33.04
N GLU A 549 5.14 -21.58 -32.97
CA GLU A 549 5.13 -22.52 -31.85
C GLU A 549 5.42 -21.79 -30.53
N LEU A 550 4.49 -21.94 -29.59
CA LEU A 550 4.56 -21.41 -28.22
C LEU A 550 5.16 -22.41 -27.23
#